data_AF-A0A945NDV2-F1
#
_entry.id   AF-A0A945NDV2-F1
#
_cell.length_a   1.000
_cell.length_b   1.000
_cell.length_c   1.000
_cell.angle_alpha   90.00
_cell.angle_beta   90.00
_cell.angle_gamma   90.00
#
_symmetry.space_group_name_H-M   'P 1'
#
loop_
_entity.id
_entity.type
_entity.pdbx_description
1 polymer ?
#
loop_
_entity_poly.entity_id
_entity_poly.type
_entity_poly.pdbx_seq_one_letter_code
_entity_poly.pdbx_strand_id
1 'polypeptide(L)' 'MKQIISILTLLSTLFGWGNTGHRIVGKVAEGRLTNKAKRQIKNIIGHHDLAYISNWADGIKS' A
#
# COMPACT_ATOMS: atom_id res chain seq x y z
N MET A 1 32.77 6.53 10.79
CA MET A 1 31.92 5.45 11.33
C MET A 1 30.71 5.96 12.11
N LYS A 2 30.87 6.80 13.15
CA LYS A 2 29.73 7.35 13.94
C LYS A 2 28.67 8.08 13.10
N GLN A 3 29.12 8.86 12.11
CA GLN A 3 28.24 9.56 11.16
C GLN A 3 27.42 8.60 10.28
N ILE A 4 28.04 7.51 9.81
CA ILE A 4 27.39 6.48 9.00
C ILE A 4 26.33 5.74 9.82
N ILE A 5 26.66 5.40 11.08
CA ILE A 5 25.72 4.76 12.01
C ILE A 5 24.53 5.70 12.33
N SER A 6 24.79 7.01 12.46
CA SER A 6 23.72 8.00 12.68
C SER A 6 22.81 8.16 11.45
N ILE A 7 23.36 8.06 10.24
CA ILE A 7 22.57 8.09 9.00
C ILE A 7 21.73 6.82 8.86
N LEU A 8 22.29 5.64 9.15
CA LEU A 8 21.55 4.37 9.07
C LEU A 8 20.35 4.31 10.04
N THR A 9 20.53 4.84 11.25
CA THR A 9 19.46 4.88 12.27
C THR A 9 18.36 5.89 11.93
N LEU A 10 18.69 6.98 11.24
CA LEU A 10 17.66 7.88 10.70
C LEU A 10 16.82 7.20 9.60
N LEU A 11 17.46 6.42 8.73
CA LEU A 11 16.80 5.75 7.61
C LEU A 11 15.76 4.72 8.05
N SER A 12 15.96 4.06 9.20
CA SER A 12 14.99 3.10 9.77
C SER A 12 13.67 3.74 10.22
N THR A 13 13.59 5.07 10.31
CA THR A 13 12.36 5.79 10.67
C THR A 13 11.53 6.23 9.46
N LEU A 14 12.05 6.05 8.23
CA LEU A 14 11.25 6.30 7.03
C LEU A 14 10.24 5.17 6.85
N PHE A 15 9.04 5.37 7.38
CA PHE A 15 7.87 4.56 7.08
C PHE A 15 7.47 4.78 5.61
N GLY A 16 8.04 3.99 4.70
CA GLY A 16 7.88 4.19 3.26
C GLY A 16 6.43 4.15 2.76
N TRP A 17 5.54 3.43 3.44
CA TRP A 17 4.15 3.26 2.99
C TRP A 17 3.13 3.28 4.13
N GLY A 18 3.18 2.37 5.11
CA GLY A 18 2.24 2.35 6.25
C GLY A 18 0.76 2.36 5.84
N ASN A 19 -0.15 2.40 6.82
CA ASN A 19 -1.59 2.32 6.53
C ASN A 19 -2.10 3.41 5.59
N THR A 20 -1.55 4.63 5.69
CA THR A 20 -2.00 5.77 4.88
C THR A 20 -1.43 5.71 3.46
N GLY A 21 -0.13 5.41 3.30
CA GLY A 21 0.50 5.36 1.98
C GLY A 21 -0.05 4.23 1.12
N HIS A 22 -0.27 3.05 1.69
CA HIS A 22 -0.91 1.93 0.99
C HIS A 22 -2.30 2.32 0.45
N ARG A 23 -3.13 2.97 1.26
CA ARG A 23 -4.46 3.45 0.84
C ARG A 23 -4.38 4.49 -0.27
N ILE A 24 -3.44 5.43 -0.18
CA ILE A 24 -3.24 6.47 -1.20
C ILE A 24 -2.88 5.82 -2.53
N VAL A 25 -1.92 4.90 -2.55
CA VAL A 25 -1.52 4.17 -3.78
C VAL A 25 -2.70 3.39 -4.33
N GLY A 26 -3.43 2.65 -3.48
CA GLY A 26 -4.62 1.91 -3.88
C GLY A 26 -5.68 2.81 -4.54
N LYS A 27 -5.91 4.01 -4.00
CA LYS A 27 -6.88 4.96 -4.57
C LYS A 27 -6.43 5.54 -5.91
N VAL A 28 -5.15 5.90 -6.01
CA VAL A 28 -4.53 6.43 -7.23
C VAL A 28 -4.57 5.38 -8.36
N ALA A 29 -4.34 4.10 -8.02
CA ALA A 29 -4.41 2.98 -8.94
C ALA A 29 -5.84 2.73 -9.42
N GLU A 30 -6.83 2.77 -8.52
CA GLU A 30 -8.24 2.58 -8.84
C GLU A 30 -8.75 3.55 -9.92
N GLY A 31 -8.33 4.82 -9.85
CA GLY A 31 -8.67 5.85 -10.84
C GLY A 31 -8.00 5.66 -12.22
N ARG A 32 -7.02 4.76 -12.33
CA ARG A 32 -6.25 4.49 -13.57
C ARG A 32 -6.58 3.14 -14.20
N LEU A 33 -7.52 2.38 -13.62
CA LEU A 33 -7.92 1.08 -14.17
C LEU A 33 -8.69 1.24 -15.48
N THR A 34 -8.42 0.34 -16.43
CA THR A 34 -9.31 0.15 -17.57
C THR A 34 -10.63 -0.47 -17.12
N ASN A 35 -11.70 -0.29 -17.91
CA ASN A 35 -13.00 -0.89 -17.62
C ASN A 35 -12.94 -2.43 -17.50
N LYS A 36 -12.07 -3.08 -18.29
CA LYS A 36 -11.84 -4.54 -18.20
C LYS A 36 -11.21 -4.90 -16.86
N ALA A 37 -10.13 -4.21 -16.46
CA ALA A 37 -9.45 -4.46 -15.19
C ALA A 37 -10.37 -4.22 -14.00
N LYS A 38 -11.14 -3.13 -14.01
CA LYS A 38 -12.10 -2.79 -12.94
C LYS A 38 -13.16 -3.89 -12.73
N ARG A 39 -13.70 -4.46 -13.81
CA ARG A 39 -14.65 -5.59 -13.74
C ARG A 39 -14.02 -6.85 -13.13
N GLN A 40 -12.82 -7.20 -13.58
CA GLN A 40 -12.13 -8.40 -13.08
C GLN A 40 -11.74 -8.26 -11.62
N ILE A 41 -11.24 -7.10 -11.21
CA ILE A 41 -10.94 -6.81 -9.80
C ILE A 41 -12.21 -6.93 -8.96
N LYS A 42 -13.33 -6.35 -9.39
CA LYS A 42 -14.62 -6.46 -8.69
C LYS A 42 -15.08 -7.92 -8.51
N ASN A 43 -14.80 -8.80 -9.47
CA ASN A 43 -15.11 -10.23 -9.34
C ASN A 43 -14.25 -10.92 -8.27
N ILE A 44 -13.03 -10.44 -8.01
CA ILE A 44 -12.10 -11.01 -7.02
C ILE A 44 -12.38 -10.46 -5.62
N ILE A 45 -12.51 -9.13 -5.48
CA ILE A 45 -12.60 -8.46 -4.17
C ILE A 45 -14.03 -8.04 -3.80
N GLY A 46 -15.02 -8.34 -4.64
CA GLY A 46 -16.43 -8.05 -4.39
C GLY A 46 -16.75 -6.55 -4.37
N HIS A 47 -17.33 -6.08 -3.27
CA HIS A 47 -17.78 -4.69 -3.09
C HIS A 47 -16.73 -3.78 -2.45
N HIS A 48 -15.52 -4.28 -2.18
CA HIS A 48 -14.43 -3.48 -1.65
C HIS A 48 -13.73 -2.66 -2.74
N ASP A 49 -13.13 -1.54 -2.34
CA ASP A 49 -12.23 -0.76 -3.21
C ASP A 49 -10.76 -1.16 -3.00
N LEU A 50 -9.91 -0.81 -3.97
CA LEU A 50 -8.48 -1.12 -3.89
C LEU A 50 -7.77 -0.41 -2.74
N ALA A 51 -8.29 0.75 -2.30
CA ALA A 51 -7.74 1.46 -1.16
C ALA A 51 -8.00 0.72 0.16
N TYR A 52 -9.12 0.02 0.30
CA TYR A 52 -9.43 -0.76 1.48
C TYR A 52 -8.59 -2.04 1.54
N ILE A 53 -8.49 -2.76 0.41
CA ILE A 53 -7.76 -4.02 0.33
C ILE A 53 -6.24 -3.82 0.44
N SER A 54 -5.71 -2.63 0.15
CA SER A 54 -4.26 -2.37 0.14
C SER A 54 -3.56 -2.63 1.48
N ASN A 55 -4.28 -2.61 2.60
CA ASN A 55 -3.74 -2.88 3.94
C ASN A 55 -3.95 -4.32 4.40
N TRP A 56 -4.68 -5.14 3.62
CA TRP A 56 -5.05 -6.49 4.03
C TRP A 56 -3.82 -7.36 4.34
N ALA A 57 -2.78 -7.28 3.51
CA ALA A 57 -1.56 -8.07 3.67
C ALA A 57 -0.83 -7.77 4.98
N ASP A 58 -0.77 -6.50 5.40
CA ASP A 58 -0.17 -6.10 6.68
C ASP A 58 -0.99 -6.57 7.89
N GLY A 59 -2.28 -6.85 7.71
CA GLY A 59 -3.17 -7.38 8.74
C GLY A 59 -3.02 -8.88 8.97
N ILE A 60 -2.45 -9.61 8.01
CA ILE A 60 -2.20 -11.05 8.12
C ILE A 60 -0.82 -11.23 8.80
N LYS A 61 -0.82 -11.33 10.13
CA LYS A 61 0.38 -11.63 10.94
C LYS A 61 0.14 -12.91 11.74
N SER A 62 1.15 -13.77 11.86
CA SER A 62 1.14 -14.98 12.69
C SER A 62 1.39 -14.68 14.15
#